data_AF-A0A925XF59-F1
#
_entry.id   AF-A0A925XF59-F1
#
_cell.length_a   1.000
_cell.length_b   1.000
_cell.length_c   1.000
_cell.angle_alpha   90.00
_cell.angle_beta   90.00
_cell.angle_gamma   90.00
#
_symmetry.space_group_name_H-M   'P 1'
#
loop_
_entity.id
_entity.type
_entity.pdbx_description
1 polymer ?
#
loop_
_entity_poly.entity_id
_entity_poly.type
_entity_poly.pdbx_seq_one_letter_code
_entity_poly.pdbx_strand_id
1 'polypeptide(L)'
;PSTAPETMRPEAARPSAPQPDTERRSPSSPLSKAAENIFSDIATAPAARPAPVQSSRTGSSGAVIDSQGADTRSTLGLLMLLAALGLVWYFIPQLLAAISQSQRAGSPLGAEIHPADIRTRRDVVRAFHQYALRPATPAPTWWTHREVERQVAATTPALQPTIQTLADLYEQARYLPDDTNFTPDQIGSARHALEQCEASQSCG
;
A
#
# COMPACT_ATOMS: atom_id res chain seq x y z
N PRO A 1 51.77 -50.76 -2.37
CA PRO A 1 50.64 -51.58 -2.85
C PRO A 1 50.12 -52.49 -1.74
N SER A 2 49.12 -52.02 -1.00
CA SER A 2 48.44 -52.81 0.03
C SER A 2 46.97 -52.43 0.00
N THR A 3 46.18 -53.39 -0.46
CA THR A 3 44.74 -53.35 -0.69
C THR A 3 44.02 -53.54 0.64
N ALA A 4 43.26 -52.52 1.08
CA ALA A 4 42.37 -52.62 2.23
C ALA A 4 40.97 -53.10 1.77
N PRO A 5 40.29 -53.96 2.55
CA PRO A 5 39.03 -54.58 2.16
C PRO A 5 37.82 -53.65 2.33
N GLU A 6 36.98 -53.71 1.30
CA GLU A 6 35.67 -53.10 1.14
C GLU A 6 34.71 -53.54 2.24
N THR A 7 34.31 -52.60 3.11
CA THR A 7 33.30 -52.84 4.15
C THR A 7 31.91 -52.65 3.54
N MET A 8 31.27 -53.78 3.25
CA MET A 8 29.90 -53.91 2.79
C MET A 8 28.94 -53.37 3.87
N ARG A 9 28.27 -52.24 3.55
CA ARG A 9 27.28 -51.61 4.44
C ARG A 9 25.89 -52.22 4.16
N PRO A 10 25.17 -52.72 5.18
CA PRO A 10 23.85 -53.30 4.98
C PRO A 10 22.83 -52.22 4.63
N GLU A 11 22.17 -52.43 3.50
CA GLU A 11 21.02 -51.68 3.01
C GLU A 11 19.81 -51.97 3.90
N ALA A 12 19.53 -51.05 4.83
CA ALA A 12 18.34 -51.11 5.66
C ALA A 12 17.11 -50.80 4.81
N ALA A 13 16.25 -51.80 4.68
CA ALA A 13 14.96 -51.75 4.00
C ALA A 13 14.14 -50.53 4.44
N ARG A 14 13.75 -49.71 3.46
CA ARG A 14 12.74 -48.64 3.61
C ARG A 14 11.37 -49.26 3.88
N PRO A 15 10.71 -48.97 5.02
CA PRO A 15 9.29 -49.25 5.16
C PRO A 15 8.50 -48.33 4.23
N SER A 16 7.76 -48.93 3.30
CA SER A 16 6.76 -48.26 2.48
C SER A 16 5.61 -47.82 3.39
N ALA A 17 5.51 -46.53 3.66
CA ALA A 17 4.36 -45.98 4.35
C ALA A 17 3.18 -45.83 3.36
N PRO A 18 1.95 -46.18 3.77
CA PRO A 18 0.76 -46.09 2.93
C PRO A 18 0.45 -44.64 2.59
N GLN A 19 0.22 -44.36 1.29
CA GLN A 19 -0.28 -43.07 0.84
C GLN A 19 -1.74 -42.90 1.30
N PRO A 20 -2.08 -41.82 2.03
CA PRO A 20 -3.46 -41.46 2.23
C PRO A 20 -3.98 -40.78 0.95
N ASP A 21 -4.79 -41.53 0.20
CA ASP A 21 -5.70 -40.99 -0.80
C ASP A 21 -6.64 -39.98 -0.11
N THR A 22 -6.26 -38.70 -0.16
CA THR A 22 -7.17 -37.62 0.22
C THR A 22 -7.58 -36.93 -1.07
N GLU A 23 -8.61 -37.51 -1.68
CA GLU A 23 -9.44 -36.95 -2.74
C GLU A 23 -10.03 -35.62 -2.24
N ARG A 24 -9.21 -34.56 -2.23
CA ARG A 24 -9.67 -33.20 -1.94
C ARG A 24 -10.30 -32.65 -3.21
N ARG A 25 -11.54 -33.08 -3.47
CA ARG A 25 -12.46 -32.38 -4.38
C ARG A 25 -12.54 -30.94 -3.90
N SER A 26 -11.91 -30.04 -4.64
CA SER A 26 -12.16 -28.61 -4.53
C SER A 26 -13.61 -28.36 -4.96
N PRO A 27 -14.52 -27.92 -4.07
CA PRO A 27 -15.73 -27.28 -4.54
C PRO A 27 -15.30 -25.96 -5.16
N SER A 28 -15.29 -25.90 -6.49
CA SER A 28 -15.26 -24.65 -7.24
C SER A 28 -16.56 -23.91 -6.94
N SER A 29 -16.55 -23.15 -5.84
CA SER A 29 -17.65 -22.32 -5.41
C SER A 29 -18.01 -21.30 -6.52
N PRO A 30 -19.31 -21.12 -6.84
CA PRO A 30 -19.79 -20.26 -7.92
C PRO A 30 -19.74 -18.76 -7.57
N LEU A 31 -18.57 -18.24 -7.21
CA LEU A 31 -18.38 -16.84 -6.82
C LEU A 31 -18.12 -15.89 -8.00
N SER A 32 -17.95 -16.41 -9.22
CA SER A 32 -17.77 -15.60 -10.42
C SER A 32 -19.07 -15.01 -10.99
N LYS A 33 -20.25 -15.38 -10.47
CA LYS A 33 -21.54 -14.82 -10.95
C LYS A 33 -22.05 -13.60 -10.17
N ALA A 34 -21.40 -13.19 -9.09
CA ALA A 34 -21.83 -12.02 -8.31
C ALA A 34 -21.28 -10.69 -8.82
N ALA A 35 -20.23 -10.70 -9.67
CA ALA A 35 -19.58 -9.47 -10.15
C ALA A 35 -20.23 -8.87 -11.42
N GLU A 36 -21.06 -9.62 -12.15
CA GLU A 36 -21.66 -9.10 -13.40
C GLU A 36 -22.90 -8.23 -13.17
N ASN A 37 -23.53 -8.25 -11.98
CA ASN A 37 -24.76 -7.48 -11.74
C ASN A 37 -24.53 -6.04 -11.23
N ILE A 38 -23.31 -5.65 -10.84
CA ILE A 38 -23.06 -4.31 -10.27
C ILE A 38 -22.83 -3.26 -11.37
N PHE A 39 -22.35 -3.66 -12.55
CA PHE A 39 -22.06 -2.72 -13.64
C PHE A 39 -23.27 -2.34 -14.50
N SER A 40 -24.42 -3.02 -14.33
CA SER A 40 -25.64 -2.68 -15.08
C SER A 40 -26.40 -1.47 -14.51
N ASP A 41 -26.15 -1.07 -13.26
CA ASP A 41 -26.91 0.01 -12.60
C ASP A 41 -26.27 1.41 -12.71
N ILE A 42 -25.05 1.52 -13.24
CA ILE A 42 -24.34 2.82 -13.37
C ILE A 42 -24.69 3.56 -14.67
N ALA A 43 -25.40 2.92 -15.61
CA ALA A 43 -25.88 3.58 -16.83
C ALA A 43 -27.21 4.34 -16.64
N THR A 44 -27.78 4.34 -15.44
CA THR A 44 -29.01 5.11 -15.15
C THR A 44 -28.64 6.55 -14.82
N ALA A 45 -28.56 7.37 -15.87
CA ALA A 45 -28.40 8.81 -15.74
C ALA A 45 -29.48 9.41 -14.81
N PRO A 46 -29.13 10.29 -13.85
CA PRO A 46 -30.12 10.95 -13.01
C PRO A 46 -31.04 11.79 -13.91
N ALA A 47 -32.33 11.44 -13.90
CA ALA A 47 -33.37 12.23 -14.55
C ALA A 47 -33.28 13.69 -14.05
N ALA A 48 -33.03 14.59 -14.99
CA ALA A 48 -32.92 16.02 -14.75
C ALA A 48 -34.18 16.53 -14.03
N ARG A 49 -33.98 17.11 -12.86
CA ARG A 49 -35.01 17.84 -12.13
C ARG A 49 -35.31 19.14 -12.91
N PRO A 50 -36.57 19.41 -13.32
CA PRO A 50 -36.93 20.71 -13.88
C PRO A 50 -36.87 21.77 -12.78
N ALA A 51 -35.90 22.69 -12.88
CA ALA A 51 -35.83 23.87 -12.03
C ALA A 51 -36.71 25.00 -12.61
N PRO A 52 -37.32 25.82 -11.73
CA PRO A 52 -38.34 26.79 -12.10
C PRO A 52 -37.80 27.96 -12.92
N VAL A 53 -38.64 28.39 -13.87
CA VAL A 53 -38.54 29.60 -14.67
C VAL A 53 -38.42 30.81 -13.75
N GLN A 54 -37.23 31.39 -13.63
CA GLN A 54 -37.05 32.70 -13.03
C GLN A 54 -36.94 33.76 -14.12
N SER A 55 -37.82 34.74 -13.97
CA SER A 55 -38.12 35.80 -14.91
C SER A 55 -36.90 36.66 -15.25
N SER A 56 -36.76 36.88 -16.55
CA SER A 56 -35.97 37.89 -17.21
C SER A 56 -36.28 39.29 -16.64
N ARG A 57 -35.34 39.85 -15.86
CA ARG A 57 -35.18 41.31 -15.78
C ARG A 57 -34.10 41.73 -16.76
N THR A 58 -34.58 42.08 -17.95
CA THR A 58 -33.85 42.79 -18.99
C THR A 58 -33.45 44.17 -18.46
N GLY A 59 -32.30 44.24 -17.80
CA GLY A 59 -31.59 45.48 -17.51
C GLY A 59 -30.77 45.86 -18.74
N SER A 60 -31.35 46.68 -19.61
CA SER A 60 -30.67 47.34 -20.71
C SER A 60 -29.64 48.32 -20.14
N SER A 61 -28.40 47.86 -19.98
CA SER A 61 -27.24 48.74 -19.81
C SER A 61 -26.57 48.84 -21.16
N GLY A 62 -26.75 50.00 -21.80
CA GLY A 62 -26.25 50.31 -23.12
C GLY A 62 -24.76 50.00 -23.25
N ALA A 63 -24.45 49.16 -24.23
CA ALA A 63 -23.11 49.01 -24.76
C ALA A 63 -22.71 50.33 -25.44
N VAL A 64 -22.04 51.20 -24.69
CA VAL A 64 -21.19 52.22 -25.30
C VAL A 64 -19.98 51.47 -25.85
N ILE A 65 -20.02 51.23 -27.16
CA ILE A 65 -18.88 50.72 -27.92
C ILE A 65 -17.89 51.88 -28.02
N ASP A 66 -17.02 51.96 -27.03
CA ASP A 66 -15.87 52.86 -27.05
C ASP A 66 -14.71 52.11 -27.71
N SER A 67 -14.68 52.19 -29.05
CA SER A 67 -13.62 51.64 -29.89
C SER A 67 -12.47 52.62 -30.04
N GLN A 68 -11.78 52.99 -28.95
CA GLN A 68 -10.52 53.74 -29.02
C GLN A 68 -9.55 53.29 -27.91
N GLY A 69 -8.48 52.58 -28.31
CA GLY A 69 -7.35 52.22 -27.44
C GLY A 69 -7.15 50.72 -27.19
N ALA A 70 -6.96 49.93 -28.25
CA ALA A 70 -6.85 48.47 -28.18
C ALA A 70 -5.47 47.92 -27.74
N ASP A 71 -4.43 48.75 -27.58
CA ASP A 71 -3.07 48.20 -27.47
C ASP A 71 -2.54 48.04 -26.03
N THR A 72 -3.14 48.69 -25.03
CA THR A 72 -2.66 48.64 -23.62
C THR A 72 -3.58 47.90 -22.65
N ARG A 73 -4.88 47.74 -22.97
CA ARG A 73 -5.81 46.96 -22.12
C ARG A 73 -5.67 45.44 -22.30
N SER A 74 -5.30 44.99 -23.50
CA SER A 74 -5.12 43.56 -23.81
C SER A 74 -3.87 42.98 -23.13
N THR A 75 -2.78 43.76 -23.09
CA THR A 75 -1.52 43.37 -22.42
C THR A 75 -1.69 43.29 -20.91
N LEU A 76 -2.46 44.19 -20.31
CA LEU A 76 -2.75 44.16 -18.87
C LEU A 76 -3.49 42.88 -18.45
N GLY A 77 -4.48 42.45 -19.25
CA GLY A 77 -5.21 41.20 -19.01
C GLY A 77 -4.30 39.96 -19.10
N LEU A 78 -3.41 39.92 -20.09
CA LEU A 78 -2.44 38.83 -20.25
C LEU A 78 -1.45 38.77 -19.09
N LEU A 79 -0.94 39.91 -18.62
CA LEU A 79 -0.03 39.98 -17.49
C LEU A 79 -0.68 39.50 -16.19
N MET A 80 -1.95 39.86 -15.95
CA MET A 80 -2.72 39.36 -14.80
C MET A 80 -2.91 37.85 -14.85
N LEU A 81 -3.19 37.28 -16.03
CA LEU A 81 -3.31 35.83 -16.22
C LEU A 81 -1.98 35.10 -15.91
N LEU A 82 -0.86 35.60 -16.44
CA LEU A 82 0.46 35.03 -16.19
C LEU A 82 0.86 35.12 -14.70
N ALA A 83 0.56 36.25 -14.06
CA ALA A 83 0.79 36.43 -12.63
C ALA A 83 -0.03 35.41 -11.81
N ALA A 84 -1.30 35.19 -12.16
CA ALA A 84 -2.14 34.19 -11.51
C ALA A 84 -1.60 32.76 -11.70
N LEU A 85 -1.17 32.38 -12.91
CA LEU A 85 -0.54 31.07 -13.15
C LEU A 85 0.76 30.91 -12.34
N GLY A 86 1.59 31.96 -12.29
CA GLY A 86 2.82 31.97 -11.49
C GLY A 86 2.54 31.77 -10.01
N LEU A 87 1.51 32.45 -9.47
CA LEU A 87 1.02 32.24 -8.11
C LEU A 87 0.58 30.79 -7.89
N VAL A 88 -0.27 30.25 -8.75
CA VAL A 88 -0.73 28.85 -8.62
C VAL A 88 0.45 27.88 -8.64
N TRP A 89 1.40 28.04 -9.57
CA TRP A 89 2.60 27.21 -9.66
C TRP A 89 3.49 27.33 -8.43
N TYR A 90 3.61 28.53 -7.85
CA TYR A 90 4.41 28.78 -6.65
C TYR A 90 3.76 28.22 -5.37
N PHE A 91 2.43 28.30 -5.27
CA PHE A 91 1.70 27.89 -4.07
C PHE A 91 1.35 26.39 -4.05
N ILE A 92 1.15 25.72 -5.19
CA ILE A 92 0.92 24.27 -5.24
C ILE A 92 1.99 23.45 -4.50
N PRO A 93 3.31 23.61 -4.73
CA PRO A 93 4.32 22.83 -4.03
C PRO A 93 4.35 23.14 -2.53
N GLN A 94 4.04 24.38 -2.12
CA GLN A 94 3.93 24.74 -0.69
C GLN A 94 2.70 24.10 -0.04
N LEU A 95 1.57 24.05 -0.75
CA LEU A 95 0.35 23.41 -0.27
C LEU A 95 0.54 21.89 -0.18
N LEU A 96 1.18 21.27 -1.17
CA LEU A 96 1.55 19.86 -1.13
C LEU A 96 2.55 19.57 0.01
N ALA A 97 3.50 20.48 0.28
CA ALA A 97 4.40 20.39 1.43
C ALA A 97 3.64 20.54 2.77
N ALA A 98 2.63 21.40 2.85
CA ALA A 98 1.79 21.56 4.04
C ALA A 98 0.83 20.39 4.28
N ILE A 99 0.28 19.80 3.22
CA ILE A 99 -0.58 18.60 3.28
C ILE A 99 0.25 17.37 3.67
N SER A 100 1.47 17.25 3.13
CA SER A 100 2.40 16.23 3.58
C SER A 100 2.93 16.49 5.00
N GLN A 101 3.01 17.75 5.45
CA GLN A 101 3.30 18.08 6.85
C GLN A 101 2.15 17.74 7.79
N SER A 102 0.89 17.88 7.39
CA SER A 102 -0.27 17.44 8.21
C SER A 102 -0.45 15.93 8.16
N GLN A 103 -0.10 15.28 7.05
CA GLN A 103 0.14 13.84 7.04
C GLN A 103 1.35 13.45 7.89
N ARG A 104 2.39 14.28 8.06
CA ARG A 104 3.53 14.06 8.99
C ARG A 104 3.24 14.39 10.45
N ALA A 105 2.36 15.35 10.75
CA ALA A 105 1.89 15.63 12.09
C ALA A 105 1.02 14.48 12.63
N GLY A 106 0.50 13.63 11.74
CA GLY A 106 -0.08 12.31 12.05
C GLY A 106 0.75 11.11 11.53
N SER A 107 1.91 11.32 10.92
CA SER A 107 2.80 10.25 10.44
C SER A 107 4.06 10.26 11.31
N PRO A 108 4.09 9.44 12.38
CA PRO A 108 5.27 9.20 13.18
C PRO A 108 6.29 8.42 12.35
N LEU A 109 6.98 9.12 11.45
CA LEU A 109 8.21 8.62 10.84
C LEU A 109 9.39 8.61 11.83
N GLY A 110 9.13 8.81 13.14
CA GLY A 110 10.14 8.76 14.19
C GLY A 110 9.71 8.09 15.50
N ALA A 111 8.45 7.68 15.68
CA ALA A 111 8.11 6.83 16.81
C ALA A 111 8.19 5.38 16.34
N GLU A 112 9.17 4.66 16.87
CA GLU A 112 9.27 3.21 16.75
C GLU A 112 7.94 2.60 17.21
N ILE A 113 7.29 1.84 16.34
CA ILE A 113 6.06 1.14 16.71
C ILE A 113 6.45 -0.01 17.61
N HIS A 114 6.03 0.03 18.87
CA HIS A 114 6.14 -1.14 19.72
C HIS A 114 5.16 -2.23 19.26
N PRO A 115 5.54 -3.52 19.33
CA PRO A 115 4.66 -4.62 18.96
C PRO A 115 3.29 -4.56 19.65
N ALA A 116 3.25 -4.17 20.93
CA ALA A 116 2.02 -4.01 21.71
C ALA A 116 1.02 -2.97 21.14
N ASP A 117 1.50 -2.02 20.35
CA ASP A 117 0.70 -0.93 19.78
C ASP A 117 0.05 -1.29 18.44
N ILE A 118 0.40 -2.44 17.85
CA ILE A 118 -0.18 -2.88 16.57
C ILE A 118 -1.63 -3.28 16.79
N ARG A 119 -2.59 -2.50 16.27
CA ARG A 119 -4.04 -2.79 16.41
C ARG A 119 -4.73 -3.00 15.07
N THR A 120 -4.17 -2.45 14.00
CA THR A 120 -4.81 -2.41 12.69
C THR A 120 -3.89 -2.91 11.57
N ARG A 121 -4.49 -3.19 10.40
CA ARG A 121 -3.72 -3.53 9.17
C ARG A 121 -2.70 -2.43 8.83
N ARG A 122 -3.05 -1.16 9.07
CA ARG A 122 -2.16 -0.02 8.81
C ARG A 122 -0.94 -0.04 9.72
N ASP A 123 -1.10 -0.53 10.94
CA ASP A 123 0.01 -0.65 11.89
C ASP A 123 0.95 -1.79 11.49
N VAL A 124 0.43 -2.92 11.00
CA VAL A 124 1.24 -4.01 10.43
C VAL A 124 2.09 -3.52 9.26
N VAL A 125 1.49 -2.78 8.32
CA VAL A 125 2.23 -2.20 7.17
C VAL A 125 3.34 -1.27 7.65
N ARG A 126 3.04 -0.42 8.64
CA ARG A 126 4.01 0.55 9.16
C ARG A 126 5.13 -0.12 9.94
N ALA A 127 4.81 -1.11 10.78
CA ALA A 127 5.79 -1.87 11.55
C ALA A 127 6.73 -2.65 10.62
N PHE A 128 6.20 -3.32 9.58
CA PHE A 128 7.04 -4.00 8.59
C PHE A 128 7.96 -3.02 7.84
N HIS A 129 7.45 -1.86 7.42
CA HIS A 129 8.30 -0.84 6.79
C HIS A 129 9.39 -0.33 7.73
N GLN A 130 9.06 -0.06 9.00
CA GLN A 130 10.07 0.34 9.99
C GLN A 130 11.14 -0.72 10.16
N TYR A 131 10.75 -1.99 10.31
CA TYR A 131 11.67 -3.12 10.39
C TYR A 131 12.55 -3.23 9.13
N ALA A 132 11.96 -3.15 7.94
CA ALA A 132 12.67 -3.26 6.67
C ALA A 132 13.68 -2.13 6.41
N LEU A 133 13.51 -0.98 7.06
CA LEU A 133 14.40 0.18 6.95
C LEU A 133 15.52 0.20 8.00
N ARG A 134 15.52 -0.72 8.97
CA ARG A 134 16.60 -0.85 9.97
C ARG A 134 17.95 -1.39 9.47
N PRO A 135 18.06 -2.18 8.37
CA PRO A 135 19.35 -2.72 7.95
C PRO A 135 20.40 -1.61 7.74
N ALA A 136 21.63 -1.88 8.18
CA ALA A 136 22.75 -0.95 8.03
C ALA A 136 23.11 -0.67 6.56
N THR A 137 22.69 -1.55 5.65
CA THR A 137 22.92 -1.44 4.21
C THR A 137 21.82 -0.61 3.55
N PRO A 138 22.16 0.43 2.77
CA PRO A 138 21.16 1.25 2.10
C PRO A 138 20.33 0.41 1.13
N ALA A 139 19.02 0.53 1.32
CA ALA A 139 17.96 0.12 0.42
C ALA A 139 18.20 0.49 -1.06
N PRO A 140 18.07 -0.43 -2.02
CA PRO A 140 17.78 -0.01 -3.38
C PRO A 140 16.39 0.65 -3.44
N THR A 141 16.21 1.64 -4.31
CA THR A 141 14.94 2.40 -4.47
C THR A 141 13.73 1.51 -4.79
N TRP A 142 13.95 0.30 -5.32
CA TRP A 142 12.92 -0.67 -5.71
C TRP A 142 12.82 -1.85 -4.71
N TRP A 143 12.83 -1.57 -3.41
CA TRP A 143 12.76 -2.61 -2.38
C TRP A 143 11.42 -3.37 -2.40
N THR A 144 11.46 -4.71 -2.42
CA THR A 144 10.29 -5.60 -2.28
C THR A 144 10.31 -6.38 -0.97
N HIS A 145 9.14 -6.76 -0.42
CA HIS A 145 9.07 -7.53 0.83
C HIS A 145 9.87 -8.86 0.76
N ARG A 146 9.86 -9.53 -0.40
CA ARG A 146 10.66 -10.75 -0.65
C ARG A 146 12.17 -10.52 -0.55
N GLU A 147 12.63 -9.32 -0.86
CA GLU A 147 14.04 -8.96 -0.69
C GLU A 147 14.40 -8.82 0.80
N VAL A 148 13.50 -8.27 1.63
CA VAL A 148 13.68 -8.23 3.08
C VAL A 148 13.79 -9.64 3.64
N GLU A 149 12.87 -10.53 3.27
CA GLU A 149 12.90 -11.94 3.69
C GLU A 149 14.24 -12.60 3.34
N ARG A 150 14.72 -12.42 2.10
CA ARG A 150 15.97 -13.01 1.63
C ARG A 150 17.18 -12.47 2.39
N GLN A 151 17.23 -11.15 2.62
CA GLN A 151 18.33 -10.53 3.35
C GLN A 151 18.35 -10.98 4.81
N VAL A 152 17.20 -11.00 5.48
CA VAL A 152 17.08 -11.49 6.87
C VAL A 152 17.42 -12.98 6.96
N ALA A 153 16.99 -13.80 5.99
CA ALA A 153 17.36 -15.21 5.96
C ALA A 153 18.87 -15.41 5.74
N ALA A 154 19.53 -14.51 5.00
CA ALA A 154 20.97 -14.56 4.78
C ALA A 154 21.77 -14.15 6.03
N THR A 155 21.31 -13.16 6.80
CA THR A 155 22.00 -12.67 8.00
C THR A 155 21.62 -13.43 9.26
N THR A 156 20.37 -13.87 9.38
CA THR A 156 19.83 -14.58 10.55
C THR A 156 18.87 -15.69 10.13
N PRO A 157 19.38 -16.85 9.65
CA PRO A 157 18.56 -17.95 9.15
C PRO A 157 17.49 -18.45 10.14
N ALA A 158 17.77 -18.37 11.45
CA ALA A 158 16.85 -18.78 12.50
C ALA A 158 15.52 -17.97 12.50
N LEU A 159 15.53 -16.73 12.00
CA LEU A 159 14.35 -15.86 11.91
C LEU A 159 13.55 -16.05 10.62
N GLN A 160 14.03 -16.83 9.67
CA GLN A 160 13.38 -17.01 8.38
C GLN A 160 11.86 -17.30 8.47
N PRO A 161 11.37 -18.25 9.29
CA PRO A 161 9.93 -18.51 9.37
C PRO A 161 9.15 -17.32 9.98
N THR A 162 9.76 -16.61 10.92
CA THR A 162 9.18 -15.45 11.60
C THR A 162 9.03 -14.27 10.64
N ILE A 163 10.10 -13.93 9.90
CA ILE A 163 10.05 -12.83 8.93
C ILE A 163 9.12 -13.15 7.76
N GLN A 164 9.06 -14.41 7.31
CA GLN A 164 8.11 -14.84 6.29
C GLN A 164 6.67 -14.63 6.74
N THR A 165 6.34 -15.02 7.99
CA THR A 165 5.00 -14.79 8.55
C THR A 165 4.64 -13.30 8.56
N LEU A 166 5.57 -12.44 8.97
CA LEU A 166 5.35 -11.00 9.02
C LEU A 166 5.19 -10.40 7.61
N ALA A 167 5.98 -10.86 6.63
CA ALA A 167 5.93 -10.41 5.25
C ALA A 167 4.66 -10.86 4.52
N ASP A 168 4.17 -12.08 4.77
CA ASP A 168 2.90 -12.56 4.24
C ASP A 168 1.71 -11.74 4.81
N LEU A 169 1.75 -11.39 6.11
CA LEU A 169 0.77 -10.48 6.72
C LEU A 169 0.86 -9.06 6.16
N TYR A 170 2.06 -8.55 5.90
CA TYR A 170 2.25 -7.27 5.21
C TYR A 170 1.65 -7.28 3.80
N GLU A 171 1.88 -8.36 3.04
CA GLU A 171 1.36 -8.53 1.68
C GLU A 171 -0.16 -8.52 1.70
N GLN A 172 -0.78 -9.31 2.57
CA GLN A 172 -2.23 -9.30 2.81
C GLN A 172 -2.70 -7.88 3.14
N ALA A 173 -2.07 -7.20 4.08
CA ALA A 173 -2.47 -5.86 4.50
C ALA A 173 -2.48 -4.84 3.35
N ARG A 174 -1.59 -4.98 2.36
CA ARG A 174 -1.52 -4.11 1.18
C ARG A 174 -2.59 -4.38 0.14
N TYR A 175 -3.00 -5.63 -0.03
CA TYR A 175 -3.91 -6.02 -1.11
C TYR A 175 -5.36 -6.20 -0.63
N LEU A 176 -5.60 -6.21 0.68
CA LEU A 176 -6.95 -6.21 1.22
C LEU A 176 -7.67 -4.86 0.99
N PRO A 177 -8.97 -4.88 0.64
CA PRO A 177 -9.81 -3.69 0.55
C PRO A 177 -9.79 -2.85 1.84
N ASP A 178 -10.03 -1.54 1.70
CA ASP A 178 -9.81 -0.61 2.81
C ASP A 178 -10.77 -0.78 3.99
N ASP A 179 -11.96 -1.31 3.71
CA ASP A 179 -13.03 -1.65 4.63
C ASP A 179 -12.82 -3.00 5.34
N THR A 180 -11.87 -3.82 4.88
CA THR A 180 -11.58 -5.11 5.49
C THR A 180 -10.51 -4.99 6.58
N ASN A 181 -10.87 -5.43 7.78
CA ASN A 181 -9.96 -5.45 8.93
C ASN A 181 -9.31 -6.82 9.12
N PHE A 182 -8.11 -6.81 9.71
CA PHE A 182 -7.46 -8.03 10.15
C PHE A 182 -8.21 -8.67 11.31
N THR A 183 -8.19 -10.00 11.35
CA THR A 183 -8.70 -10.76 12.49
C THR A 183 -7.79 -10.53 13.72
N PRO A 184 -8.32 -10.69 14.95
CA PRO A 184 -7.52 -10.62 16.16
C PRO A 184 -6.31 -11.57 16.15
N ASP A 185 -6.47 -12.76 15.57
CA ASP A 185 -5.41 -13.77 15.45
C ASP A 185 -4.28 -13.29 14.53
N GLN A 186 -4.61 -12.71 13.36
CA GLN A 186 -3.60 -12.12 12.45
C GLN A 186 -2.83 -10.97 13.12
N ILE A 187 -3.52 -10.11 13.88
CA ILE A 187 -2.88 -9.06 14.66
C ILE A 187 -1.95 -9.68 15.72
N GLY A 188 -2.40 -10.72 16.43
CA GLY A 188 -1.58 -11.46 17.39
C GLY A 188 -0.33 -12.06 16.76
N SER A 189 -0.46 -12.71 15.60
CA SER A 189 0.66 -13.26 14.83
C SER A 189 1.64 -12.18 14.40
N ALA A 190 1.17 -11.01 13.96
CA ALA A 190 2.03 -9.89 13.59
C ALA A 190 2.85 -9.37 14.80
N ARG A 191 2.22 -9.21 15.96
CA ARG A 191 2.92 -8.77 17.19
C ARG A 191 4.00 -9.75 17.60
N HIS A 192 3.65 -11.03 17.69
CA HIS A 192 4.57 -12.07 18.10
C HIS A 192 5.75 -12.23 17.13
N ALA A 193 5.49 -12.12 15.81
CA ALA A 193 6.56 -12.14 14.82
C ALA A 193 7.51 -10.95 14.97
N LEU A 194 6.97 -9.74 15.20
CA LEU A 194 7.78 -8.54 15.40
C LEU A 194 8.61 -8.61 16.69
N GLU A 195 8.02 -9.06 17.80
CA GLU A 195 8.73 -9.25 19.08
C GLU A 195 9.93 -10.18 18.93
N GLN A 196 9.77 -11.31 18.23
CA GLN A 196 10.86 -12.23 17.96
C GLN A 196 11.97 -11.60 17.11
N CYS A 197 11.58 -10.84 16.07
CA CYS A 197 12.52 -10.12 15.22
C CYS A 197 13.27 -9.01 15.99
N GLU A 198 12.65 -8.33 16.95
CA GLU A 198 13.29 -7.32 17.82
C GLU A 198 14.22 -7.96 18.85
N ALA A 199 13.82 -9.09 19.43
CA ALA A 199 14.63 -9.84 20.39
C ALA A 199 15.95 -10.29 19.76
N SER A 200 15.93 -10.78 18.52
CA SER A 200 17.15 -11.20 17.81
C SER A 200 18.09 -10.04 17.45
N GLN A 201 17.54 -8.85 17.17
CA GLN A 201 18.35 -7.66 16.88
C GLN A 201 19.10 -7.16 18.12
N SER A 202 18.52 -7.38 19.30
CA SER A 202 19.12 -6.94 20.57
C SER A 202 20.30 -7.81 21.01
N CYS A 203 20.51 -8.97 20.37
CA CYS A 203 21.54 -9.96 20.73
C CYS A 203 22.72 -10.04 19.74
N GLY A 204 22.70 -9.28 18.64
CA GLY A 204 23.74 -9.28 17.61
C GLY A 204 24.61 -8.03 17.67
#